data_AF-A0A0F9TTF4-F1
#
_entry.id   AF-A0A0F9TTF4-F1
#
_cell.length_a   1.000
_cell.length_b   1.000
_cell.length_c   1.000
_cell.angle_alpha   90.00
_cell.angle_beta   90.00
_cell.angle_gamma   90.00
#
_symmetry.space_group_name_H-M   'P 1'
#
loop_
_entity.id
_entity.type
_entity.pdbx_description
1 polymer ?
#
loop_
_entity_poly.entity_id
_entity_poly.type
_entity_poly.pdbx_seq_one_letter_code
_entity_poly.pdbx_strand_id
1 'polypeptide(L)'
;MEEQNDFVKMIEDLTNKNTRERAQSIIDNKIRIFKIDKENKLVEAELKGNNISPYKIIINLAIENPKKFIYHDCPDYLARKKLNNKLCKHITKLITFLRKEDPPFALNLLQVIHKKLSINSQIRLRKSSDFNQFFNEDLENQLDFKYKGFDFFFDFLEISNSGRSCLKELLMEAKKLPAALRGYHGGYEGGLFDHILLVTNYVYELSKSTKSQVDIQKAVLTAIYHDFGKISYYSYKKRQHHSYVILDRKELDKIHDNIQKKYKYFGRDYHVEEALAVLKRNDKVLFNDDEISKAIIFHHGQWSKYYPIDMTELAILIHKADMIASQTHYV
;
A
#
# COMPACT_ATOMS: atom_id res chain seq x y z
N MET A 1 2.48 -31.69 -27.75
CA MET A 1 2.36 -30.33 -28.32
C MET A 1 1.50 -29.43 -27.43
N GLU A 2 0.39 -29.92 -26.88
CA GLU A 2 -0.45 -29.21 -25.88
C GLU A 2 0.31 -28.85 -24.58
N GLU A 3 1.01 -29.81 -23.96
CA GLU A 3 1.79 -29.56 -22.72
C GLU A 3 2.86 -28.47 -22.88
N GLN A 4 3.40 -28.33 -24.10
CA GLN A 4 4.38 -27.30 -24.40
C GLN A 4 3.77 -25.90 -24.43
N ASN A 5 2.54 -25.78 -24.93
CA ASN A 5 1.79 -24.54 -24.95
C ASN A 5 1.37 -24.13 -23.54
N ASP A 6 0.94 -25.08 -22.70
CA ASP A 6 0.50 -24.81 -21.33
C ASP A 6 1.62 -24.29 -20.44
N PHE A 7 2.81 -24.90 -20.51
CA PHE A 7 3.96 -24.42 -19.75
C PHE A 7 4.35 -23.00 -20.14
N VAL A 8 4.41 -22.73 -21.45
CA VAL A 8 4.77 -21.40 -21.96
C VAL A 8 3.76 -20.38 -21.46
N LYS A 9 2.47 -20.63 -21.66
CA LYS A 9 1.39 -19.75 -21.21
C LYS A 9 1.47 -19.44 -19.71
N MET A 10 1.64 -20.45 -18.86
CA MET A 10 1.79 -20.23 -17.41
C MET A 10 3.04 -19.43 -17.03
N ILE A 11 4.17 -19.66 -17.71
CA ILE A 11 5.36 -18.82 -17.51
C ILE A 11 5.08 -17.39 -17.94
N GLU A 12 4.34 -17.17 -19.02
CA GLU A 12 3.95 -15.84 -19.47
C GLU A 12 3.05 -15.12 -18.47
N ASP A 13 2.09 -15.84 -17.89
CA ASP A 13 1.19 -15.35 -16.85
C ASP A 13 1.93 -15.01 -15.54
N LEU A 14 3.02 -15.73 -15.23
CA LEU A 14 3.80 -15.51 -14.01
C LEU A 14 5.01 -14.58 -14.18
N THR A 15 5.29 -14.10 -15.40
CA THR A 15 6.44 -13.24 -15.68
C THR A 15 6.07 -12.05 -16.57
N ASN A 16 7.07 -11.27 -16.98
CA ASN A 16 6.97 -10.31 -18.10
C ASN A 16 8.11 -10.60 -19.09
N LYS A 17 8.00 -10.06 -20.31
CA LYS A 17 8.97 -10.28 -21.40
C LYS A 17 10.42 -10.05 -20.94
N ASN A 18 10.70 -8.90 -20.33
CA ASN A 18 12.03 -8.55 -19.82
C ASN A 18 12.57 -9.56 -18.79
N THR A 19 11.71 -10.13 -17.94
CA THR A 19 12.11 -11.15 -16.97
C THR A 19 12.49 -12.45 -17.65
N ARG A 20 11.75 -12.87 -18.69
CA ARG A 20 12.04 -14.07 -19.46
C ARG A 20 13.37 -13.95 -20.21
N GLU A 21 13.59 -12.82 -20.88
CA GLU A 21 14.85 -12.53 -21.58
C GLU A 21 16.04 -12.51 -20.62
N ARG A 22 15.90 -11.86 -19.45
CA ARG A 22 16.93 -11.87 -18.40
C ARG A 22 17.14 -13.24 -17.76
N ALA A 23 16.16 -14.14 -17.81
CA ALA A 23 16.32 -15.50 -17.32
C ALA A 23 17.18 -16.32 -18.29
N GLN A 24 17.00 -16.13 -19.60
CA GLN A 24 17.77 -16.84 -20.64
C GLN A 24 19.28 -16.55 -20.59
N SER A 25 19.69 -15.35 -20.13
CA SER A 25 21.11 -15.00 -19.99
C SER A 25 21.84 -15.73 -18.86
N ILE A 26 21.11 -16.45 -18.01
CA ILE A 26 21.69 -17.30 -16.97
C ILE A 26 21.98 -18.66 -17.59
N ILE A 27 23.24 -19.06 -17.62
CA ILE A 27 23.68 -20.36 -18.15
C ILE A 27 23.34 -21.51 -17.18
N ASP A 28 23.06 -22.70 -17.71
CA ASP A 28 22.54 -23.84 -16.92
C ASP A 28 23.54 -24.33 -15.85
N ASN A 29 24.85 -24.28 -16.13
CA ASN A 29 25.91 -24.68 -15.18
C ASN A 29 26.03 -23.76 -13.94
N LYS A 30 25.29 -22.65 -13.88
CA LYS A 30 25.19 -21.77 -12.70
C LYS A 30 24.10 -22.22 -11.72
N ILE A 31 23.40 -23.31 -12.02
CA ILE A 31 22.34 -23.87 -11.18
C ILE A 31 22.92 -25.09 -10.47
N ARG A 32 22.80 -25.10 -9.14
CA ARG A 32 23.15 -26.24 -8.31
C ARG A 32 21.90 -26.70 -7.59
N ILE A 33 21.40 -27.88 -7.93
CA ILE A 33 20.29 -28.52 -7.23
C ILE A 33 20.84 -29.24 -6.01
N PHE A 34 20.30 -28.94 -4.83
CA PHE A 34 20.63 -29.66 -3.58
C PHE A 34 19.65 -30.78 -3.30
N LYS A 35 18.35 -30.52 -3.52
CA LYS A 35 17.29 -31.47 -3.21
C LYS A 35 16.12 -31.31 -4.17
N ILE A 36 15.64 -32.44 -4.69
CA ILE A 36 14.33 -32.56 -5.33
C ILE A 36 13.61 -33.69 -4.61
N ASP A 37 12.50 -33.34 -3.96
CA ASP A 37 11.59 -34.29 -3.33
C ASP A 37 10.24 -34.14 -4.03
N LYS A 38 9.96 -35.09 -4.92
CA LYS A 38 8.78 -35.05 -5.80
C LYS A 38 7.49 -35.30 -5.04
N GLU A 39 7.54 -36.13 -4.00
CA GLU A 39 6.39 -36.46 -3.15
C GLU A 39 5.96 -35.23 -2.36
N ASN A 40 6.90 -34.57 -1.68
CA ASN A 40 6.64 -33.36 -0.91
C ASN A 40 6.68 -32.07 -1.75
N LYS A 41 6.93 -32.19 -3.05
CA LYS A 41 7.01 -31.09 -4.02
C LYS A 41 7.96 -29.97 -3.53
N LEU A 42 9.13 -30.38 -3.09
CA LEU A 42 10.19 -29.52 -2.58
C LEU A 42 11.36 -29.47 -3.58
N VAL A 43 11.80 -28.25 -3.88
CA VAL A 43 13.02 -27.98 -4.64
C VAL A 43 13.90 -27.05 -3.83
N GLU A 44 15.13 -27.48 -3.56
CA GLU A 44 16.18 -26.64 -2.97
C GLU A 44 17.32 -26.51 -3.97
N ALA A 45 17.65 -25.26 -4.30
CA ALA A 45 18.68 -24.95 -5.28
C ALA A 45 19.44 -23.67 -4.93
N GLU A 46 20.66 -23.59 -5.45
CA GLU A 46 21.42 -22.36 -5.57
C GLU A 46 21.51 -21.94 -7.02
N LEU A 47 21.42 -20.65 -7.27
CA LEU A 47 21.50 -20.11 -8.61
C LEU A 47 22.41 -18.87 -8.63
N LYS A 48 23.54 -19.01 -9.32
CA LYS A 48 24.52 -17.93 -9.44
C LYS A 48 24.06 -16.94 -10.51
N GLY A 49 23.76 -15.70 -10.08
CA GLY A 49 23.44 -14.61 -10.99
C GLY A 49 24.69 -13.90 -11.52
N ASN A 50 24.63 -12.56 -11.49
CA ASN A 50 25.79 -11.68 -11.73
C ASN A 50 26.59 -11.40 -10.45
N ASN A 51 26.05 -11.78 -9.28
CA ASN A 51 26.73 -11.60 -8.00
C ASN A 51 27.80 -12.67 -7.78
N ILE A 52 28.74 -12.33 -6.89
CA ILE A 52 29.82 -13.23 -6.45
C ILE A 52 29.22 -14.45 -5.75
N SER A 53 28.28 -14.24 -4.83
CA SER A 53 27.57 -15.30 -4.09
C SER A 53 26.33 -15.80 -4.84
N PRO A 54 26.06 -17.11 -4.86
CA PRO A 54 24.83 -17.67 -5.42
C PRO A 54 23.63 -17.32 -4.54
N TYR A 55 22.46 -17.22 -5.16
CA TYR A 55 21.21 -17.00 -4.45
C TYR A 55 20.58 -18.32 -4.05
N LYS A 56 20.07 -18.42 -2.83
CA LYS A 56 19.29 -19.57 -2.38
C LYS A 56 17.85 -19.49 -2.89
N ILE A 57 17.33 -20.61 -3.38
CA ILE A 57 15.93 -20.78 -3.78
C ILE A 57 15.38 -22.03 -3.11
N ILE A 58 14.28 -21.89 -2.39
CA ILE A 58 13.51 -23.00 -1.83
C ILE A 58 12.07 -22.86 -2.30
N ILE A 59 11.56 -23.85 -3.00
CA ILE A 59 10.15 -23.96 -3.37
C ILE A 59 9.60 -25.16 -2.62
N ASN A 60 8.75 -24.92 -1.62
CA ASN A 60 8.13 -25.97 -0.82
C ASN A 60 6.61 -25.86 -0.95
N LEU A 61 6.02 -26.66 -1.85
CA LEU A 61 4.59 -26.57 -2.14
C LEU A 61 3.69 -27.23 -1.09
N ALA A 62 4.25 -28.01 -0.16
CA ALA A 62 3.53 -28.54 0.99
C ALA A 62 3.14 -27.43 1.99
N ILE A 63 3.83 -26.28 1.96
CA ILE A 63 3.45 -25.11 2.76
C ILE A 63 2.10 -24.58 2.24
N GLU A 64 1.07 -24.63 3.10
CA GLU A 64 -0.25 -24.10 2.78
C GLU A 64 -0.22 -22.58 2.61
N ASN A 65 0.56 -21.88 3.45
CA ASN A 65 0.66 -20.43 3.44
C ASN A 65 1.18 -19.94 2.06
N PRO A 66 0.32 -19.29 1.28
CA PRO A 66 0.63 -18.94 -0.09
C PRO A 66 1.64 -17.77 -0.16
N LYS A 67 2.01 -17.12 0.96
CA LYS A 67 3.09 -16.11 1.03
C LYS A 67 4.48 -16.72 1.31
N LYS A 68 4.55 -17.97 1.77
CA LYS A 68 5.78 -18.60 2.32
C LYS A 68 6.31 -19.80 1.53
N PHE A 69 5.56 -20.31 0.55
CA PHE A 69 5.96 -21.50 -0.20
C PHE A 69 7.15 -21.29 -1.16
N ILE A 70 7.54 -20.04 -1.44
CA ILE A 70 8.78 -19.70 -2.13
C ILE A 70 9.63 -18.81 -1.22
N TYR A 71 10.84 -19.29 -0.93
CA TYR A 71 11.92 -18.50 -0.37
C TYR A 71 12.96 -18.24 -1.45
N HIS A 72 13.38 -16.98 -1.57
CA HIS A 72 14.47 -16.59 -2.43
C HIS A 72 15.11 -15.31 -1.90
N ASP A 73 16.43 -15.30 -1.74
CA ASP A 73 17.19 -14.23 -1.10
C ASP A 73 17.71 -13.16 -2.08
N CYS A 74 17.30 -13.21 -3.34
CA CYS A 74 17.69 -12.18 -4.31
C CYS A 74 17.09 -10.82 -3.93
N PRO A 75 17.88 -9.73 -3.94
CA PRO A 75 17.38 -8.38 -3.68
C PRO A 75 16.21 -7.97 -4.59
N ASP A 76 16.28 -8.30 -5.89
CA ASP A 76 15.17 -8.06 -6.85
C ASP A 76 13.90 -8.78 -6.39
N TYR A 77 14.01 -9.99 -5.85
CA TYR A 77 12.86 -10.75 -5.38
C TYR A 77 12.35 -10.22 -4.05
N LEU A 78 13.23 -9.95 -3.07
CA LEU A 78 12.84 -9.39 -1.77
C LEU A 78 12.15 -8.03 -1.91
N ALA A 79 12.64 -7.17 -2.81
CA ALA A 79 12.02 -5.88 -3.10
C ALA A 79 10.69 -6.00 -3.86
N ARG A 80 10.51 -7.04 -4.69
CA ARG A 80 9.31 -7.23 -5.55
C ARG A 80 8.27 -8.20 -5.00
N LYS A 81 8.58 -8.98 -3.94
CA LYS A 81 7.70 -9.97 -3.30
C LYS A 81 6.36 -9.35 -2.87
N LYS A 82 6.31 -8.02 -2.70
CA LYS A 82 5.11 -7.30 -2.25
C LYS A 82 4.11 -6.95 -3.36
N LEU A 83 4.51 -6.61 -4.60
CA LEU A 83 3.56 -5.97 -5.54
C LEU A 83 2.79 -6.92 -6.48
N ASN A 84 3.41 -7.84 -7.23
CA ASN A 84 2.73 -8.38 -8.44
C ASN A 84 2.58 -9.91 -8.55
N ASN A 85 2.94 -10.70 -7.53
CA ASN A 85 2.96 -12.18 -7.61
C ASN A 85 3.76 -12.75 -8.81
N LYS A 86 4.66 -11.95 -9.41
CA LYS A 86 5.48 -12.37 -10.55
C LYS A 86 6.76 -13.03 -10.06
N LEU A 87 7.21 -14.06 -10.79
CA LEU A 87 8.48 -14.72 -10.55
C LEU A 87 9.63 -13.81 -10.98
N CYS A 88 10.76 -13.87 -10.26
CA CYS A 88 11.99 -13.23 -10.71
C CYS A 88 12.69 -14.09 -11.75
N LYS A 89 13.67 -13.51 -12.44
CA LYS A 89 14.46 -14.20 -13.47
C LYS A 89 15.13 -15.50 -12.99
N HIS A 90 15.54 -15.56 -11.71
CA HIS A 90 16.21 -16.74 -11.15
C HIS A 90 15.23 -17.89 -10.97
N ILE A 91 14.04 -17.65 -10.42
CA ILE A 91 13.01 -18.68 -10.28
C ILE A 91 12.53 -19.14 -11.67
N THR A 92 12.31 -18.21 -12.61
CA THR A 92 11.97 -18.54 -14.00
C THR A 92 13.04 -19.42 -14.66
N LYS A 93 14.33 -19.11 -14.43
CA LYS A 93 15.43 -19.91 -14.95
C LYS A 93 15.44 -21.31 -14.34
N LEU A 94 15.28 -21.43 -13.02
CA LEU A 94 15.23 -22.72 -12.33
C LEU A 94 14.10 -23.61 -12.88
N ILE A 95 12.89 -23.07 -13.03
CA ILE A 95 11.75 -23.84 -13.56
C ILE A 95 11.98 -24.26 -15.01
N THR A 96 12.55 -23.38 -15.85
CA THR A 96 12.93 -23.72 -17.23
C THR A 96 14.02 -24.79 -17.29
N PHE A 97 15.00 -24.74 -16.37
CA PHE A 97 16.03 -25.77 -16.25
C PHE A 97 15.42 -27.12 -15.84
N LEU A 98 14.61 -27.14 -14.79
CA LEU A 98 13.90 -28.36 -14.35
C LEU A 98 13.06 -28.96 -15.47
N ARG A 99 12.47 -28.14 -16.34
CA ARG A 99 11.72 -28.64 -17.51
C ARG A 99 12.59 -29.41 -18.51
N LYS A 100 13.86 -29.04 -18.67
CA LYS A 100 14.78 -29.78 -19.54
C LYS A 100 15.14 -31.14 -18.96
N GLU A 101 15.32 -31.19 -17.65
CA GLU A 101 15.73 -32.40 -16.92
C GLU A 101 14.55 -33.36 -16.68
N ASP A 102 13.40 -32.82 -16.27
CA ASP A 102 12.18 -33.56 -15.93
C ASP A 102 10.93 -32.73 -16.30
N PRO A 103 10.49 -32.82 -17.57
CA PRO A 103 9.35 -32.05 -18.05
C PRO A 103 8.04 -32.26 -17.26
N PRO A 104 7.63 -33.52 -16.96
CA PRO A 104 6.40 -33.76 -16.19
C PRO A 104 6.44 -33.14 -14.80
N PHE A 105 7.55 -33.28 -14.06
CA PHE A 105 7.70 -32.68 -12.75
C PHE A 105 7.66 -31.15 -12.80
N ALA A 106 8.40 -30.54 -13.74
CA ALA A 106 8.45 -29.10 -13.88
C ALA A 106 7.08 -28.49 -14.25
N LEU A 107 6.31 -29.17 -15.10
CA LEU A 107 4.95 -28.76 -15.44
C LEU A 107 4.03 -28.82 -14.21
N ASN A 108 4.06 -29.92 -13.45
CA ASN A 108 3.26 -30.06 -12.22
C ASN A 108 3.63 -28.99 -11.19
N LEU A 109 4.93 -28.76 -10.98
CA LEU A 109 5.45 -27.73 -10.09
C LEU A 109 4.90 -26.35 -10.48
N LEU A 110 4.99 -26.00 -11.77
CA LEU A 110 4.51 -24.72 -12.30
C LEU A 110 3.00 -24.56 -12.15
N GLN A 111 2.20 -25.60 -12.43
CA GLN A 111 0.74 -25.58 -12.27
C GLN A 111 0.34 -25.27 -10.82
N VAL A 112 1.00 -25.91 -9.85
CA VAL A 112 0.70 -25.67 -8.43
C VAL A 112 1.15 -24.28 -7.99
N ILE A 113 2.31 -23.81 -8.43
CA ILE A 113 2.77 -22.43 -8.21
C ILE A 113 1.73 -21.45 -8.76
N HIS A 114 1.31 -21.63 -10.02
CA HIS A 114 0.33 -20.78 -10.69
C HIS A 114 -1.00 -20.74 -9.92
N LYS A 115 -1.52 -21.90 -9.50
CA LYS A 115 -2.75 -21.98 -8.70
C LYS A 115 -2.62 -21.25 -7.36
N LYS A 116 -1.54 -21.48 -6.59
CA LYS A 116 -1.32 -20.81 -5.29
C LYS A 116 -1.17 -19.29 -5.44
N LEU A 117 -0.46 -18.82 -6.47
CA LEU A 117 -0.34 -17.39 -6.74
C LEU A 117 -1.65 -16.75 -7.21
N SER A 118 -2.45 -17.46 -8.00
CA SER A 118 -3.77 -16.99 -8.43
C SER A 118 -4.76 -16.86 -7.27
N ILE A 119 -4.81 -17.85 -6.36
CA ILE A 119 -5.61 -17.77 -5.12
C ILE A 119 -5.19 -16.56 -4.28
N ASN A 120 -3.88 -16.35 -4.12
CA ASN A 120 -3.33 -15.16 -3.47
C ASN A 120 -3.79 -13.86 -4.10
N SER A 121 -3.76 -13.77 -5.43
CA SER A 121 -4.22 -12.59 -6.16
C SER A 121 -5.70 -12.33 -5.88
N GLN A 122 -6.54 -13.36 -5.86
CA GLN A 122 -7.97 -13.22 -5.53
C GLN A 122 -8.20 -12.78 -4.07
N ILE A 123 -7.46 -13.36 -3.12
CA ILE A 123 -7.51 -12.94 -1.71
C ILE A 123 -7.09 -11.47 -1.57
N ARG A 124 -6.01 -11.05 -2.24
CA ARG A 124 -5.57 -9.65 -2.26
C ARG A 124 -6.60 -8.73 -2.91
N LEU A 125 -7.24 -9.14 -4.00
CA LEU A 125 -8.30 -8.34 -4.64
C LEU A 125 -9.48 -8.14 -3.69
N ARG A 126 -9.94 -9.19 -3.00
CA ARG A 126 -11.00 -9.07 -1.99
C ARG A 126 -10.61 -8.13 -0.84
N LYS A 127 -9.38 -8.24 -0.33
CA LYS A 127 -8.85 -7.31 0.68
C LYS A 127 -8.69 -5.88 0.18
N SER A 128 -8.32 -5.71 -1.09
CA SER A 128 -8.22 -4.39 -1.70
C SER A 128 -9.58 -3.69 -1.72
N SER A 129 -10.69 -4.42 -1.87
CA SER A 129 -12.04 -3.86 -1.81
C SER A 129 -12.63 -3.72 -0.40
N ASP A 130 -12.04 -4.35 0.62
CA ASP A 130 -12.58 -4.30 1.98
C ASP A 130 -12.08 -3.06 2.75
N PHE A 131 -12.97 -2.11 3.03
CA PHE A 131 -12.64 -0.88 3.75
C PHE A 131 -12.65 -1.04 5.28
N ASN A 132 -12.94 -2.25 5.77
CA ASN A 132 -13.14 -2.49 7.19
C ASN A 132 -11.98 -3.23 7.86
N GLN A 133 -10.90 -3.47 7.13
CA GLN A 133 -9.71 -4.15 7.61
C GLN A 133 -8.46 -3.40 7.19
N PHE A 134 -7.45 -3.42 8.06
CA PHE A 134 -6.10 -3.02 7.68
C PHE A 134 -5.59 -3.92 6.55
N PHE A 135 -4.88 -3.33 5.61
CA PHE A 135 -4.16 -4.03 4.57
C PHE A 135 -2.99 -4.84 5.16
N ASN A 136 -2.29 -4.28 6.15
CA ASN A 136 -1.41 -5.03 7.04
C ASN A 136 -2.18 -5.59 8.25
N GLU A 137 -2.41 -6.91 8.23
CA GLU A 137 -3.09 -7.66 9.30
C GLU A 137 -2.38 -7.57 10.66
N ASP A 138 -1.06 -7.33 10.68
CA ASP A 138 -0.30 -7.25 11.92
C ASP A 138 -0.64 -5.98 12.72
N LEU A 139 -1.21 -4.94 12.08
CA LEU A 139 -1.57 -3.69 12.76
C LEU A 139 -2.69 -3.88 13.78
N GLU A 140 -3.69 -4.70 13.46
CA GLU A 140 -4.81 -4.97 14.37
C GLU A 140 -4.32 -5.52 15.71
N ASN A 141 -3.36 -6.44 15.67
CA ASN A 141 -2.79 -7.08 16.86
C ASN A 141 -1.89 -6.17 17.70
N GLN A 142 -1.54 -4.99 17.19
CA GLN A 142 -0.72 -4.00 17.90
C GLN A 142 -1.55 -2.97 18.68
N LEU A 143 -2.87 -2.95 18.49
CA LEU A 143 -3.76 -2.00 19.13
C LEU A 143 -4.18 -2.50 20.50
N ASP A 144 -4.20 -1.59 21.48
CA ASP A 144 -4.71 -1.82 22.83
C ASP A 144 -6.24 -1.57 22.94
N PHE A 145 -6.88 -1.23 21.82
CA PHE A 145 -8.33 -1.03 21.71
C PHE A 145 -8.92 -1.79 20.52
N LYS A 146 -10.23 -2.00 20.55
CA LYS A 146 -10.98 -2.60 19.45
C LYS A 146 -11.12 -1.62 18.29
N TYR A 147 -10.36 -1.83 17.22
CA TYR A 147 -10.42 -0.97 16.04
C TYR A 147 -11.77 -1.03 15.32
N LYS A 148 -12.03 -0.01 14.51
CA LYS A 148 -13.21 0.19 13.68
C LYS A 148 -12.78 0.36 12.22
N GLY A 149 -13.56 -0.21 11.31
CA GLY A 149 -13.42 -0.03 9.87
C GLY A 149 -14.01 1.29 9.38
N PHE A 150 -13.72 1.68 8.14
CA PHE A 150 -14.28 2.91 7.58
C PHE A 150 -15.81 2.88 7.44
N ASP A 151 -16.44 1.72 7.22
CA ASP A 151 -17.91 1.69 7.15
C ASP A 151 -18.56 2.07 8.48
N PHE A 152 -17.97 1.68 9.61
CA PHE A 152 -18.41 2.15 10.92
C PHE A 152 -18.30 3.67 11.03
N PHE A 153 -17.18 4.25 10.60
CA PHE A 153 -16.99 5.71 10.65
C PHE A 153 -17.94 6.45 9.70
N PHE A 154 -18.21 5.89 8.51
CA PHE A 154 -19.16 6.48 7.59
C PHE A 154 -20.58 6.50 8.14
N ASP A 155 -21.00 5.43 8.83
CA ASP A 155 -22.29 5.37 9.50
C ASP A 155 -22.33 6.34 10.69
N PHE A 156 -21.25 6.40 11.48
CA PHE A 156 -21.10 7.33 12.61
C PHE A 156 -21.15 8.82 12.22
N LEU A 157 -20.63 9.15 11.04
CA LEU A 157 -20.61 10.49 10.47
C LEU A 157 -21.90 10.85 9.70
N GLU A 158 -22.84 9.90 9.57
CA GLU A 158 -24.08 10.06 8.80
C GLU A 158 -23.85 10.56 7.36
N ILE A 159 -22.76 10.11 6.73
CA ILE A 159 -22.38 10.56 5.39
C ILE A 159 -23.39 10.03 4.36
N SER A 160 -23.88 10.92 3.48
CA SER A 160 -24.75 10.54 2.36
C SER A 160 -24.13 9.45 1.47
N ASN A 161 -24.96 8.65 0.79
CA ASN A 161 -24.48 7.59 -0.10
C ASN A 161 -23.48 8.10 -1.16
N SER A 162 -23.69 9.30 -1.70
CA SER A 162 -22.79 9.89 -2.69
C SER A 162 -21.45 10.31 -2.08
N GLY A 163 -21.45 10.90 -0.88
CA GLY A 163 -20.23 11.21 -0.12
C GLY A 163 -19.46 9.94 0.25
N ARG A 164 -20.17 8.88 0.68
CA ARG A 164 -19.59 7.59 1.03
C ARG A 164 -18.91 6.94 -0.17
N SER A 165 -19.55 6.95 -1.34
CA SER A 165 -18.95 6.43 -2.58
C SER A 165 -17.68 7.18 -2.95
N CYS A 166 -17.71 8.51 -2.87
CA CYS A 166 -16.54 9.34 -3.18
C CYS A 166 -15.38 9.10 -2.18
N LEU A 167 -15.67 8.97 -0.88
CA LEU A 167 -14.64 8.64 0.11
C LEU A 167 -14.05 7.24 -0.11
N LYS A 168 -14.88 6.26 -0.46
CA LYS A 168 -14.40 4.93 -0.84
C LYS A 168 -13.49 4.99 -2.06
N GLU A 169 -13.84 5.77 -3.07
CA GLU A 169 -12.99 6.00 -4.24
C GLU A 169 -11.61 6.58 -3.86
N LEU A 170 -11.57 7.63 -3.06
CA LEU A 170 -10.31 8.22 -2.58
C LEU A 170 -9.48 7.23 -1.73
N LEU A 171 -10.13 6.50 -0.82
CA LEU A 171 -9.46 5.49 0.00
C LEU A 171 -8.94 4.31 -0.82
N MET A 172 -9.58 3.95 -1.94
CA MET A 172 -9.06 2.95 -2.88
C MET A 172 -7.78 3.42 -3.55
N GLU A 173 -7.67 4.72 -3.87
CA GLU A 173 -6.42 5.29 -4.38
C GLU A 173 -5.34 5.28 -3.29
N ALA A 174 -5.70 5.61 -2.04
CA ALA A 174 -4.78 5.50 -0.91
C ALA A 174 -4.24 4.08 -0.71
N LYS A 175 -5.06 3.03 -0.93
CA LYS A 175 -4.62 1.63 -0.86
C LYS A 175 -3.52 1.25 -1.85
N LYS A 176 -3.29 2.03 -2.90
CA LYS A 176 -2.23 1.78 -3.91
C LYS A 176 -0.90 2.43 -3.51
N LEU A 177 -0.88 3.18 -2.41
CA LEU A 177 0.19 4.10 -2.04
C LEU A 177 0.75 3.78 -0.65
N PRO A 178 2.04 4.07 -0.41
CA PRO A 178 2.62 4.03 0.92
C PRO A 178 2.29 5.29 1.69
N ALA A 179 2.31 5.24 3.02
CA ALA A 179 2.16 6.43 3.87
C ALA A 179 3.41 7.34 3.81
N ALA A 180 4.57 6.77 3.47
CA ALA A 180 5.81 7.52 3.23
C ALA A 180 6.63 6.92 2.08
N LEU A 181 7.25 7.79 1.27
CA LEU A 181 8.10 7.36 0.14
C LEU A 181 9.45 6.75 0.55
N ARG A 182 9.92 6.97 1.79
CA ARG A 182 11.27 6.59 2.24
C ARG A 182 11.31 5.56 3.37
N GLY A 183 10.28 4.72 3.52
CA GLY A 183 10.35 3.49 4.33
C GLY A 183 10.17 3.66 5.84
N TYR A 184 9.78 4.84 6.31
CA TYR A 184 9.40 5.06 7.71
C TYR A 184 7.87 5.06 7.80
N HIS A 185 7.29 4.22 8.67
CA HIS A 185 5.86 4.16 9.03
C HIS A 185 4.90 3.98 7.84
N GLY A 186 4.68 2.73 7.42
CA GLY A 186 3.73 2.44 6.34
C GLY A 186 4.35 2.55 4.94
N GLY A 187 5.65 2.26 4.81
CA GLY A 187 6.39 2.33 3.54
C GLY A 187 6.06 1.24 2.49
N TYR A 188 4.86 0.65 2.56
CA TYR A 188 4.40 -0.44 1.70
C TYR A 188 3.13 -0.04 0.93
N GLU A 189 2.81 -0.74 -0.16
CA GLU A 189 1.53 -0.53 -0.87
C GLU A 189 0.36 -0.89 0.06
N GLY A 190 -0.58 0.05 0.25
CA GLY A 190 -1.65 -0.04 1.24
C GLY A 190 -1.36 0.76 2.51
N GLY A 191 -0.11 1.17 2.71
CA GLY A 191 0.31 1.87 3.92
C GLY A 191 -0.37 3.21 4.14
N LEU A 192 -0.69 3.98 3.09
CA LEU A 192 -1.41 5.26 3.25
C LEU A 192 -2.83 5.03 3.75
N PHE A 193 -3.53 4.02 3.21
CA PHE A 193 -4.86 3.64 3.68
C PHE A 193 -4.82 3.18 5.14
N ASP A 194 -3.87 2.30 5.48
CA ASP A 194 -3.70 1.80 6.85
C ASP A 194 -3.41 2.93 7.83
N HIS A 195 -2.54 3.86 7.44
CA HIS A 195 -2.20 5.03 8.24
C HIS A 195 -3.42 5.91 8.50
N ILE A 196 -4.20 6.24 7.47
CA ILE A 196 -5.43 7.04 7.63
C ILE A 196 -6.42 6.32 8.56
N LEU A 197 -6.62 5.00 8.39
CA LEU A 197 -7.52 4.21 9.25
C LEU A 197 -7.03 4.20 10.70
N LEU A 198 -5.73 4.06 10.91
CA LEU A 198 -5.08 4.04 12.21
C LEU A 198 -5.23 5.39 12.93
N VAL A 199 -4.92 6.50 12.24
CA VAL A 199 -5.11 7.86 12.77
C VAL A 199 -6.59 8.11 13.11
N THR A 200 -7.51 7.68 12.24
CA THR A 200 -8.96 7.81 12.49
C THR A 200 -9.41 7.09 13.76
N ASN A 201 -8.90 5.87 13.98
CA ASN A 201 -9.16 5.12 15.20
C ASN A 201 -8.56 5.80 16.44
N TYR A 202 -7.31 6.28 16.37
CA TYR A 202 -6.72 7.01 17.49
C TYR A 202 -7.48 8.30 17.83
N VAL A 203 -7.91 9.07 16.83
CA VAL A 203 -8.74 10.26 17.05
C VAL A 203 -10.06 9.89 17.73
N TYR A 204 -10.70 8.80 17.30
CA TYR A 204 -11.94 8.31 17.90
C TYR A 204 -11.76 7.86 19.37
N GLU A 205 -10.64 7.23 19.73
CA GLU A 205 -10.38 6.82 21.12
C GLU A 205 -9.88 7.97 22.01
N LEU A 206 -9.03 8.85 21.48
CA LEU A 206 -8.54 10.03 22.21
C LEU A 206 -9.68 11.02 22.51
N SER A 207 -10.63 11.20 21.60
CA SER A 207 -11.79 12.07 21.80
C SER A 207 -12.76 11.55 22.87
N LYS A 208 -12.82 10.24 23.12
CA LYS A 208 -13.61 9.68 24.24
C LYS A 208 -12.96 9.87 25.60
N SER A 209 -11.63 9.81 25.66
CA SER A 209 -10.87 9.82 26.91
C SER A 209 -10.51 11.22 27.40
N THR A 210 -10.48 12.20 26.50
CA THR A 210 -10.20 13.59 26.84
C THR A 210 -11.47 14.38 27.09
N LYS A 211 -11.44 15.33 28.04
CA LYS A 211 -12.45 16.40 28.16
C LYS A 211 -12.32 17.42 27.02
N SER A 212 -12.08 16.94 25.80
CA SER A 212 -11.95 17.77 24.60
C SER A 212 -13.29 18.40 24.28
N GLN A 213 -13.30 19.70 23.95
CA GLN A 213 -14.51 20.37 23.45
C GLN A 213 -14.70 20.18 21.94
N VAL A 214 -13.73 19.54 21.27
CA VAL A 214 -13.80 19.24 19.84
C VAL A 214 -14.97 18.31 19.54
N ASP A 215 -15.77 18.70 18.55
CA ASP A 215 -16.79 17.85 17.95
C ASP A 215 -16.15 16.57 17.38
N ILE A 216 -16.51 15.42 17.96
CA ILE A 216 -15.98 14.12 17.59
C ILE A 216 -16.25 13.77 16.12
N GLN A 217 -17.38 14.19 15.53
CA GLN A 217 -17.67 13.93 14.13
C GLN A 217 -16.71 14.73 13.25
N LYS A 218 -16.47 16.00 13.56
CA LYS A 218 -15.46 16.80 12.86
C LYS A 218 -14.06 16.22 13.02
N ALA A 219 -13.73 15.71 14.21
CA ALA A 219 -12.44 15.09 14.48
C ALA A 219 -12.21 13.85 13.63
N VAL A 220 -13.16 12.91 13.64
CA VAL A 220 -13.11 11.69 12.81
C VAL A 220 -13.04 12.05 11.33
N LEU A 221 -13.85 13.02 10.87
CA LEU A 221 -13.84 13.44 9.47
C LEU A 221 -12.48 14.04 9.05
N THR A 222 -11.92 14.91 9.88
CA THR A 222 -10.59 15.52 9.65
C THR A 222 -9.50 14.44 9.62
N ALA A 223 -9.58 13.45 10.50
CA ALA A 223 -8.64 12.33 10.54
C ALA A 223 -8.67 11.51 9.25
N ILE A 224 -9.85 11.31 8.64
CA ILE A 224 -9.95 10.63 7.34
C ILE A 224 -9.26 11.47 6.25
N TYR A 225 -9.37 12.79 6.31
CA TYR A 225 -8.95 13.69 5.23
C TYR A 225 -7.49 14.14 5.29
N HIS A 226 -6.89 14.14 6.49
CA HIS A 226 -5.65 14.88 6.77
C HIS A 226 -4.53 14.60 5.77
N ASP A 227 -4.48 13.38 5.25
CA ASP A 227 -3.40 12.88 4.42
C ASP A 227 -3.77 12.68 2.94
N PHE A 228 -4.95 13.12 2.50
CA PHE A 228 -5.39 12.98 1.10
C PHE A 228 -4.47 13.69 0.10
N GLY A 229 -3.70 14.68 0.54
CA GLY A 229 -2.68 15.33 -0.29
C GLY A 229 -1.61 14.36 -0.81
N LYS A 230 -1.26 13.32 -0.03
CA LYS A 230 -0.31 12.28 -0.45
C LYS A 230 -0.84 11.46 -1.62
N ILE A 231 -2.16 11.36 -1.82
CA ILE A 231 -2.74 10.55 -2.90
C ILE A 231 -2.31 11.10 -4.27
N SER A 232 -2.54 12.39 -4.52
CA SER A 232 -2.13 13.08 -5.75
C SER A 232 -0.60 13.00 -5.93
N TYR A 233 0.14 13.46 -4.92
CA TYR A 233 1.59 13.57 -4.98
C TYR A 233 2.30 12.22 -5.21
N TYR A 234 1.92 11.19 -4.46
CA TYR A 234 2.57 9.87 -4.56
C TYR A 234 2.17 9.14 -5.83
N SER A 235 0.92 9.28 -6.29
CA SER A 235 0.49 8.76 -7.60
C SER A 235 1.35 9.33 -8.73
N TYR A 236 1.58 10.64 -8.72
CA TYR A 236 2.47 11.30 -9.69
C TYR A 236 3.91 10.77 -9.60
N LYS A 237 4.49 10.70 -8.39
CA LYS A 237 5.86 10.19 -8.18
C LYS A 237 6.04 8.74 -8.61
N LYS A 238 5.01 7.90 -8.45
CA LYS A 238 5.01 6.50 -8.89
C LYS A 238 4.65 6.29 -10.35
N ARG A 239 4.45 7.37 -11.14
CA ARG A 239 4.04 7.31 -12.55
C ARG A 239 2.69 6.58 -12.75
N GLN A 240 1.81 6.66 -11.76
CA GLN A 240 0.43 6.17 -11.86
C GLN A 240 -0.44 7.24 -12.51
N HIS A 241 -0.21 7.49 -13.80
CA HIS A 241 -0.79 8.59 -14.58
C HIS A 241 -2.32 8.51 -14.81
N HIS A 242 -3.02 7.57 -14.16
CA HIS A 242 -4.45 7.34 -14.36
C HIS A 242 -5.28 7.64 -13.09
N SER A 243 -4.68 8.24 -12.06
CA SER A 243 -5.45 8.65 -10.90
C SER A 243 -6.22 9.94 -11.22
N TYR A 244 -7.55 9.87 -11.19
CA TYR A 244 -8.46 11.01 -11.31
C TYR A 244 -8.30 12.04 -10.18
N VAL A 245 -7.49 11.71 -9.17
CA VAL A 245 -7.15 12.55 -8.01
C VAL A 245 -5.94 13.45 -8.29
N ILE A 246 -5.26 13.30 -9.44
CA ILE A 246 -4.12 14.18 -9.80
C ILE A 246 -4.61 15.62 -9.99
N LEU A 247 -3.92 16.54 -9.33
CA LEU A 247 -4.21 17.97 -9.34
C LEU A 247 -3.25 18.72 -10.26
N ASP A 248 -3.74 19.78 -10.92
CA ASP A 248 -2.87 20.67 -11.66
C ASP A 248 -2.30 21.78 -10.76
N ARG A 249 -1.20 22.40 -11.20
CA ARG A 249 -0.54 23.46 -10.42
C ARG A 249 -1.41 24.69 -10.21
N LYS A 250 -2.29 25.03 -11.17
CA LYS A 250 -3.15 26.22 -11.08
C LYS A 250 -4.21 26.04 -9.99
N GLU A 251 -4.71 24.83 -9.79
CA GLU A 251 -5.63 24.53 -8.69
C GLU A 251 -4.95 24.64 -7.33
N LEU A 252 -3.72 24.14 -7.21
CA LEU A 252 -2.93 24.28 -5.98
C LEU A 252 -2.64 25.75 -5.68
N ASP A 253 -2.31 26.56 -6.69
CA ASP A 253 -2.10 28.00 -6.53
C ASP A 253 -3.38 28.71 -6.06
N LYS A 254 -4.56 28.32 -6.58
CA LYS A 254 -5.86 28.85 -6.10
C LYS A 254 -6.15 28.49 -4.65
N ILE A 255 -5.83 27.28 -4.21
CA ILE A 255 -5.97 26.87 -2.81
C ILE A 255 -5.02 27.67 -1.93
N HIS A 256 -3.76 27.78 -2.34
CA HIS A 256 -2.75 28.56 -1.63
C HIS A 256 -3.17 30.02 -1.44
N ASP A 257 -3.63 30.68 -2.52
CA ASP A 257 -4.14 32.05 -2.47
C ASP A 257 -5.32 32.19 -1.50
N ASN A 258 -6.20 31.18 -1.43
CA ASN A 258 -7.32 31.17 -0.50
C ASN A 258 -6.84 31.08 0.95
N ILE A 259 -5.89 30.18 1.26
CA ILE A 259 -5.29 30.05 2.59
C ILE A 259 -4.71 31.39 3.05
N GLN A 260 -3.89 32.03 2.21
CA GLN A 260 -3.28 33.32 2.53
C GLN A 260 -4.32 34.43 2.72
N LYS A 261 -5.30 34.54 1.81
CA LYS A 261 -6.31 35.61 1.87
C LYS A 261 -7.24 35.44 3.07
N LYS A 262 -7.72 34.23 3.31
CA LYS A 262 -8.75 33.90 4.30
C LYS A 262 -8.18 33.82 5.72
N TYR A 263 -7.08 33.09 5.90
CA TYR A 263 -6.53 32.82 7.23
C TYR A 263 -5.33 33.69 7.58
N LYS A 264 -4.79 34.47 6.63
CA LYS A 264 -3.60 35.31 6.82
C LYS A 264 -2.34 34.53 7.21
N TYR A 265 -2.26 33.26 6.78
CA TYR A 265 -1.06 32.44 6.96
C TYR A 265 -0.07 32.63 5.81
N PHE A 266 1.23 32.55 6.13
CA PHE A 266 2.36 32.66 5.22
C PHE A 266 3.11 31.33 5.15
N GLY A 267 3.82 31.08 4.05
CA GLY A 267 4.45 29.78 3.79
C GLY A 267 3.64 28.91 2.84
N ARG A 268 4.08 27.70 2.57
CA ARG A 268 3.44 26.81 1.59
C ARG A 268 3.75 25.34 1.86
N ASP A 269 2.72 24.50 1.81
CA ASP A 269 2.87 23.05 1.92
C ASP A 269 2.02 22.33 0.89
N TYR A 270 2.65 21.88 -0.20
CA TYR A 270 1.94 21.21 -1.31
C TYR A 270 1.05 20.06 -0.84
N HIS A 271 1.46 19.32 0.20
CA HIS A 271 0.63 18.27 0.80
C HIS A 271 -0.70 18.82 1.32
N VAL A 272 -0.68 19.94 2.02
CA VAL A 272 -1.88 20.61 2.54
C VAL A 272 -2.73 21.16 1.40
N GLU A 273 -2.12 21.82 0.42
CA GLU A 273 -2.86 22.36 -0.72
C GLU A 273 -3.51 21.26 -1.55
N GLU A 274 -2.82 20.14 -1.75
CA GLU A 274 -3.36 18.98 -2.45
C GLU A 274 -4.52 18.36 -1.67
N ALA A 275 -4.39 18.18 -0.35
CA ALA A 275 -5.48 17.69 0.47
C ALA A 275 -6.73 18.58 0.29
N LEU A 276 -6.60 19.89 0.53
CA LEU A 276 -7.71 20.83 0.41
C LEU A 276 -8.27 20.95 -1.02
N ALA A 277 -7.45 20.76 -2.06
CA ALA A 277 -7.91 20.74 -3.45
C ALA A 277 -8.70 19.46 -3.80
N VAL A 278 -8.20 18.27 -3.38
CA VAL A 278 -8.93 16.99 -3.54
C VAL A 278 -10.30 17.11 -2.88
N LEU A 279 -10.30 17.65 -1.68
CA LEU A 279 -11.49 17.91 -0.91
C LEU A 279 -12.45 18.90 -1.62
N LYS A 280 -11.94 20.04 -2.09
CA LYS A 280 -12.75 21.05 -2.80
C LYS A 280 -13.38 20.57 -4.11
N ARG A 281 -12.70 19.69 -4.87
CA ARG A 281 -13.23 19.11 -6.10
C ARG A 281 -14.45 18.21 -5.84
N ASN A 282 -14.53 17.63 -4.65
CA ASN A 282 -15.57 16.70 -4.26
C ASN A 282 -16.55 17.41 -3.33
N ASP A 283 -17.39 18.27 -3.93
CA ASP A 283 -18.48 19.01 -3.26
C ASP A 283 -19.44 18.12 -2.46
N LYS A 284 -19.50 16.83 -2.78
CA LYS A 284 -20.25 15.77 -2.08
C LYS A 284 -19.59 15.27 -0.79
N VAL A 285 -18.30 15.56 -0.60
CA VAL A 285 -17.47 15.10 0.52
C VAL A 285 -17.08 16.28 1.43
N LEU A 286 -17.00 17.50 0.88
CA LEU A 286 -16.71 18.68 1.69
C LEU A 286 -17.91 19.54 2.08
N PHE A 287 -18.14 19.50 3.38
CA PHE A 287 -18.56 20.65 4.15
C PHE A 287 -17.47 21.74 4.06
N ASN A 288 -17.87 22.97 3.75
CA ASN A 288 -17.00 24.15 3.73
C ASN A 288 -16.70 24.58 5.18
N ASP A 289 -15.92 23.77 5.91
CA ASP A 289 -15.61 23.98 7.33
C ASP A 289 -14.18 24.54 7.53
N ASP A 290 -14.12 25.71 8.15
CA ASP A 290 -12.88 26.44 8.41
C ASP A 290 -12.02 25.75 9.46
N GLU A 291 -12.64 25.10 10.44
CA GLU A 291 -11.96 24.41 11.53
C GLU A 291 -11.25 23.17 11.01
N ILE A 292 -11.93 22.37 10.17
CA ILE A 292 -11.33 21.21 9.48
C ILE A 292 -10.19 21.68 8.58
N SER A 293 -10.41 22.76 7.81
CA SER A 293 -9.38 23.32 6.93
C SER A 293 -8.12 23.72 7.70
N LYS A 294 -8.28 24.44 8.83
CA LYS A 294 -7.16 24.82 9.71
C LYS A 294 -6.48 23.60 10.32
N ALA A 295 -7.24 22.60 10.74
CA ALA A 295 -6.69 21.38 11.30
C ALA A 295 -5.84 20.62 10.27
N ILE A 296 -6.25 20.56 9.00
CA ILE A 296 -5.44 20.00 7.92
C ILE A 296 -4.19 20.87 7.68
N ILE A 297 -4.28 22.20 7.72
CA ILE A 297 -3.11 23.09 7.53
C ILE A 297 -2.03 22.86 8.61
N PHE A 298 -2.45 22.57 9.84
CA PHE A 298 -1.54 22.43 10.98
C PHE A 298 -1.44 21.02 11.57
N HIS A 299 -1.89 19.96 10.88
CA HIS A 299 -1.83 18.59 11.43
C HIS A 299 -0.40 18.09 11.68
N HIS A 300 0.60 18.65 10.99
CA HIS A 300 2.02 18.41 11.27
C HIS A 300 2.54 19.17 12.52
N GLY A 301 1.68 19.90 13.23
CA GLY A 301 2.04 20.64 14.43
C GLY A 301 3.14 21.66 14.21
N GLN A 302 4.19 21.60 15.04
CA GLN A 302 5.36 22.50 14.93
C GLN A 302 6.15 22.31 13.63
N TRP A 303 5.94 21.20 12.90
CA TRP A 303 6.55 20.96 11.59
C TRP A 303 5.72 21.50 10.41
N SER A 304 4.61 22.21 10.68
CA SER A 304 3.88 22.90 9.63
C SER A 304 4.76 23.93 8.91
N LYS A 305 4.57 24.06 7.59
CA LYS A 305 5.26 25.07 6.78
C LYS A 305 4.52 26.40 6.74
N TYR A 306 3.36 26.49 7.41
CA TYR A 306 2.56 27.70 7.51
C TYR A 306 2.84 28.44 8.82
N TYR A 307 2.80 29.78 8.78
CA TYR A 307 3.03 30.68 9.90
C TYR A 307 2.04 31.87 9.91
N PRO A 308 1.68 32.43 11.07
CA PRO A 308 2.01 31.93 12.41
C PRO A 308 1.39 30.55 12.68
N ILE A 309 2.01 29.76 13.55
CA ILE A 309 1.44 28.49 13.98
C ILE A 309 0.16 28.78 14.77
N ASP A 310 -0.98 28.34 14.25
CA ASP A 310 -2.31 28.58 14.81
C ASP A 310 -3.07 27.25 14.94
N MET A 311 -2.59 26.38 15.84
CA MET A 311 -3.17 25.07 16.08
C MET A 311 -4.45 25.17 16.92
N THR A 312 -5.59 24.86 16.32
CA THR A 312 -6.87 24.66 17.04
C THR A 312 -6.81 23.40 17.90
N GLU A 313 -7.74 23.22 18.86
CA GLU A 313 -7.85 21.97 19.62
C GLU A 313 -8.01 20.76 18.69
N LEU A 314 -8.78 20.92 17.61
CA LEU A 314 -8.91 19.91 16.56
C LEU A 314 -7.54 19.61 15.90
N ALA A 315 -6.78 20.62 15.50
CA ALA A 315 -5.45 20.43 14.91
C ALA A 315 -4.50 19.67 15.87
N ILE A 316 -4.53 20.02 17.16
CA ILE A 316 -3.73 19.36 18.21
C ILE A 316 -4.13 17.89 18.35
N LEU A 317 -5.44 17.58 18.33
CA LEU A 317 -5.94 16.21 18.42
C LEU A 317 -5.48 15.37 17.22
N ILE A 318 -5.63 15.89 15.99
CA ILE A 318 -5.17 15.20 14.78
C ILE A 318 -3.66 14.98 14.83
N HIS A 319 -2.89 16.02 15.19
CA HIS A 319 -1.45 15.92 15.31
C HIS A 319 -1.01 14.83 16.29
N LYS A 320 -1.62 14.77 17.48
CA LYS A 320 -1.31 13.73 18.47
C LYS A 320 -1.59 12.33 17.94
N ALA A 321 -2.74 12.13 17.30
CA ALA A 321 -3.12 10.84 16.73
C ALA A 321 -2.17 10.42 15.60
N ASP A 322 -1.80 11.34 14.71
CA ASP A 322 -0.82 11.12 13.64
C ASP A 322 0.56 10.73 14.19
N MET A 323 1.03 11.45 15.21
CA MET A 323 2.30 11.15 15.87
C MET A 323 2.30 9.79 16.55
N ILE A 324 1.22 9.40 17.23
CA ILE A 324 1.09 8.05 17.81
C ILE A 324 1.11 7.01 16.69
N ALA A 325 0.20 7.12 15.72
CA ALA A 325 0.08 6.19 14.60
C ALA A 325 1.42 5.98 13.87
N SER A 326 2.16 7.06 13.67
CA SER A 326 3.50 7.02 13.11
C SER A 326 4.46 6.33 14.08
N GLN A 327 4.67 6.84 15.30
CA GLN A 327 5.77 6.39 16.15
C GLN A 327 5.61 4.99 16.76
N THR A 328 4.39 4.50 16.97
CA THR A 328 4.16 3.21 17.66
C THR A 328 4.07 2.03 16.70
N HIS A 329 3.69 2.25 15.44
CA HIS A 329 3.45 1.18 14.48
C HIS A 329 4.53 1.16 13.38
N TYR A 330 5.59 0.41 13.64
CA TYR A 330 6.64 0.16 12.65
C TYR A 330 6.26 -1.01 11.75
N VAL A 331 6.13 -0.74 10.44
CA VAL A 331 5.84 -1.74 9.40
C VAL A 331 6.65 -1.48 8.14
#